data_AF-A0A2G6K8E1-F1
#
_entry.id   AF-A0A2G6K8E1-F1
#
_cell.length_a   1.000
_cell.length_b   1.000
_cell.length_c   1.000
_cell.angle_alpha   90.00
_cell.angle_beta   90.00
_cell.angle_gamma   90.00
#
_symmetry.space_group_name_H-M   'P 1'
#
loop_
_entity.id
_entity.type
_entity.pdbx_description
1 polymer ?
#
loop_
_entity_poly.entity_id
_entity_poly.type
_entity_poly.pdbx_seq_one_letter_code
_entity_poly.pdbx_strand_id
1 'polypeptide(L)'
;SEEHLLNSNQKLRQILTQSALDALPQPLYSELQQAVNVTDPEKVLTIAEKIRDHNPQLAEALISLTKQFRFDLFQELFEEM
;
A
#
# COMPACT_ATOMS: atom_id res chain seq x y z
N SER A 1 -17.44 13.06 -8.56
CA SER A 1 -18.19 13.15 -7.29
C SER A 1 -17.33 12.62 -6.16
N GLU A 2 -17.27 13.34 -5.04
CA GLU A 2 -16.47 13.02 -3.85
C GLU A 2 -16.82 11.65 -3.24
N GLU A 3 -18.06 11.20 -3.37
CA GLU A 3 -18.52 9.88 -2.90
C GLU A 3 -17.79 8.69 -3.56
N HIS A 4 -17.42 8.80 -4.83
CA HIS A 4 -16.68 7.75 -5.53
C HIS A 4 -15.24 7.64 -5.03
N LEU A 5 -14.62 8.76 -4.66
CA LEU A 5 -13.27 8.79 -4.09
C LEU A 5 -13.27 8.18 -2.68
N LEU A 6 -14.26 8.52 -1.85
CA LEU A 6 -14.38 7.98 -0.49
C LEU A 6 -14.58 6.46 -0.50
N ASN A 7 -15.48 5.96 -1.36
CA ASN A 7 -15.78 4.53 -1.47
C ASN A 7 -14.58 3.72 -2.01
N SER A 8 -13.82 4.31 -2.94
CA SER A 8 -12.58 3.71 -3.44
C SER A 8 -11.50 3.61 -2.36
N ASN A 9 -11.34 4.66 -1.53
CA ASN A 9 -10.40 4.64 -0.42
C ASN A 9 -10.79 3.62 0.66
N GLN A 10 -12.08 3.47 0.98
CA GLN A 10 -12.52 2.43 1.90
C GLN A 10 -12.19 1.02 1.39
N LYS A 11 -12.43 0.73 0.10
CA LYS A 11 -12.04 -0.55 -0.49
C LYS A 11 -10.53 -0.79 -0.39
N LEU A 12 -9.73 0.23 -0.66
CA LEU A 12 -8.27 0.13 -0.55
C LEU A 12 -7.84 -0.18 0.89
N ARG A 13 -8.44 0.46 1.90
CA ARG A 13 -8.18 0.16 3.32
C ARG A 13 -8.62 -1.24 3.75
N GLN A 14 -9.64 -1.82 3.12
CA GLN A 14 -10.04 -3.21 3.38
C GLN A 14 -9.07 -4.23 2.79
N ILE A 15 -8.35 -3.86 1.73
CA ILE A 15 -7.32 -4.70 1.10
C ILE A 15 -5.99 -4.53 1.85
N LEU A 16 -5.64 -3.29 2.17
CA LEU A 16 -4.46 -2.92 2.94
C LEU A 16 -4.73 -3.15 4.42
N THR A 17 -4.66 -4.41 4.83
CA THR A 17 -4.80 -4.85 6.22
C THR A 17 -3.45 -5.33 6.73
N GLN A 18 -3.27 -5.29 8.06
CA GLN A 18 -2.08 -5.85 8.71
C GLN A 18 -1.82 -7.29 8.26
N SER A 19 -2.87 -8.11 8.16
CA SER A 19 -2.77 -9.50 7.73
C SER A 19 -2.29 -9.66 6.28
N ALA A 20 -2.66 -8.74 5.38
CA ALA A 20 -2.18 -8.75 4.01
C ALA A 20 -0.70 -8.35 3.93
N LEU A 21 -0.26 -7.43 4.81
CA LEU A 21 1.13 -7.02 4.91
C LEU A 21 2.00 -8.09 5.59
N ASP A 22 1.49 -8.76 6.62
CA ASP A 22 2.17 -9.87 7.33
C ASP A 22 2.34 -11.11 6.43
N ALA A 23 1.42 -11.29 5.47
CA ALA A 23 1.55 -12.31 4.43
C ALA A 23 2.68 -12.03 3.42
N LEU A 24 3.28 -10.83 3.43
CA LEU A 24 4.41 -10.52 2.57
C LEU A 24 5.71 -11.14 3.10
N PRO A 25 6.63 -11.52 2.20
CA PRO A 25 8.00 -11.79 2.59
C PRO A 25 8.58 -10.61 3.39
N GLN A 26 9.18 -10.91 4.53
CA GLN A 26 9.85 -9.95 5.41
C GLN A 26 10.76 -8.91 4.72
N PRO A 27 11.55 -9.25 3.67
CA PRO A 27 12.29 -8.24 2.92
C PRO A 27 11.39 -7.26 2.16
N LEU A 28 10.32 -7.73 1.50
CA LEU A 28 9.38 -6.85 0.78
C LEU A 28 8.62 -5.94 1.73
N TYR A 29 8.23 -6.46 2.89
CA TYR A 29 7.59 -5.69 3.94
C TYR A 29 8.51 -4.54 4.43
N SER A 30 9.76 -4.87 4.74
CA SER A 30 10.74 -3.88 5.22
C SER A 30 11.04 -2.82 4.15
N GLU A 31 11.22 -3.24 2.89
CA GLU A 31 11.41 -2.30 1.77
C GLU A 31 10.20 -1.37 1.59
N LEU A 32 8.97 -1.92 1.71
CA LEU A 32 7.73 -1.16 1.55
C LEU A 32 7.58 -0.13 2.67
N GLN A 33 7.79 -0.54 3.91
CA GLN A 33 7.75 0.35 5.08
C GLN A 33 8.76 1.48 4.92
N GLN A 34 9.99 1.19 4.49
CA GLN A 34 10.98 2.24 4.24
C GLN A 34 10.55 3.20 3.13
N ALA A 35 10.05 2.67 2.01
CA ALA A 35 9.60 3.48 0.88
C ALA A 35 8.44 4.42 1.27
N VAL A 36 7.51 3.93 2.11
CA VAL A 36 6.44 4.75 2.67
C VAL A 36 6.99 5.81 3.61
N ASN A 37 7.93 5.46 4.49
CA ASN A 37 8.48 6.38 5.47
C ASN A 37 9.26 7.54 4.83
N VAL A 38 9.92 7.30 3.68
CA VAL A 38 10.59 8.35 2.90
C VAL A 38 9.69 8.97 1.82
N THR A 39 8.42 8.59 1.76
CA THR A 39 7.44 9.07 0.78
C THR A 39 7.95 8.93 -0.67
N ASP A 40 8.53 7.77 -0.99
CA ASP A 40 9.13 7.48 -2.30
C ASP A 40 8.16 6.69 -3.20
N PRO A 41 7.40 7.36 -4.08
CA PRO A 41 6.41 6.70 -4.94
C PRO A 41 7.02 5.71 -5.92
N GLU A 42 8.20 6.00 -6.47
CA GLU A 42 8.85 5.12 -7.45
C GLU A 42 9.25 3.79 -6.81
N LYS A 43 9.77 3.87 -5.58
CA LYS A 43 10.12 2.70 -4.81
C LYS A 43 8.89 1.92 -4.37
N VAL A 44 7.81 2.58 -3.93
CA VAL A 44 6.55 1.89 -3.61
C VAL A 44 5.97 1.18 -4.83
N LEU A 45 5.99 1.79 -6.02
CA LEU A 45 5.53 1.15 -7.26
C LEU A 45 6.37 -0.08 -7.60
N THR A 46 7.70 0.03 -7.49
CA THR A 46 8.63 -1.07 -7.76
C THR A 46 8.38 -2.25 -6.82
N ILE A 47 8.16 -1.96 -5.53
CA ILE A 47 7.85 -2.99 -4.53
C ILE A 47 6.46 -3.57 -4.75
N ALA A 48 5.48 -2.75 -5.11
CA ALA A 48 4.13 -3.22 -5.44
C ALA A 48 4.16 -4.18 -6.64
N GLU A 49 5.01 -3.95 -7.64
CA GLU A 49 5.19 -4.90 -8.74
C GLU A 49 5.77 -6.24 -8.27
N LYS A 50 6.74 -6.23 -7.35
CA LYS A 50 7.24 -7.47 -6.71
C LYS A 50 6.15 -8.17 -5.89
N ILE A 51 5.35 -7.40 -5.15
CA ILE A 51 4.23 -7.91 -4.36
C ILE A 51 3.16 -8.52 -5.26
N ARG A 52 2.97 -8.03 -6.49
CA ARG A 52 1.94 -8.52 -7.41
C ARG A 52 2.03 -10.02 -7.66
N ASP A 53 3.25 -10.57 -7.68
CA ASP A 53 3.50 -12.00 -7.87
C ASP A 53 2.97 -12.86 -6.71
N HIS A 54 2.96 -12.31 -5.50
CA HIS A 54 2.49 -12.96 -4.28
C HIS A 54 1.03 -12.62 -3.93
N ASN A 55 0.68 -11.35 -4.08
CA ASN A 55 -0.61 -10.79 -3.69
C ASN A 55 -1.01 -9.66 -4.66
N PRO A 56 -1.66 -10.00 -5.79
CA PRO A 56 -2.00 -9.03 -6.83
C PRO A 56 -3.00 -7.97 -6.35
N GLN A 57 -3.92 -8.32 -5.44
CA GLN A 57 -4.88 -7.38 -4.87
C GLN A 57 -4.18 -6.31 -4.04
N LEU A 58 -3.23 -6.72 -3.21
CA LEU A 58 -2.43 -5.79 -2.41
C LEU A 58 -1.58 -4.88 -3.31
N ALA A 59 -0.93 -5.45 -4.33
CA ALA A 59 -0.16 -4.67 -5.30
C ALA A 59 -1.00 -3.61 -6.02
N GLU A 60 -2.19 -3.96 -6.51
CA GLU A 60 -3.09 -2.99 -7.14
C GLU A 60 -3.54 -1.90 -6.16
N ALA A 61 -3.74 -2.26 -4.88
CA ALA A 61 -4.08 -1.29 -3.85
C ALA A 61 -2.93 -0.31 -3.58
N LEU A 62 -1.70 -0.82 -3.45
CA LEU A 62 -0.49 -0.01 -3.29
C LEU A 62 -0.30 0.93 -4.49
N ILE A 63 -0.43 0.43 -5.71
CA ILE A 63 -0.30 1.23 -6.93
C ILE A 63 -1.38 2.32 -6.99
N SER A 64 -2.63 1.96 -6.67
CA SER A 64 -3.74 2.93 -6.66
C SER A 64 -3.54 4.04 -5.63
N LEU A 65 -3.07 3.72 -4.43
CA LEU A 65 -2.79 4.72 -3.41
C LEU A 65 -1.61 5.61 -3.79
N THR A 66 -0.55 5.03 -4.33
CA THR A 66 0.63 5.77 -4.79
C THR A 66 0.26 6.75 -5.91
N LYS A 67 -0.55 6.30 -6.89
CA LYS A 67 -1.05 7.16 -7.97
C LYS A 67 -1.98 8.27 -7.48
N GLN A 68 -2.67 8.05 -6.36
CA GLN A 68 -3.51 9.05 -5.70
C GLN A 68 -2.72 9.93 -4.73
N PHE A 69 -1.40 9.74 -4.61
CA PHE A 69 -0.52 10.42 -3.64
C PHE A 69 -1.02 10.29 -2.20
N ARG A 70 -1.70 9.19 -1.88
CA ARG A 70 -2.28 8.92 -0.56
C ARG A 70 -1.30 8.22 0.35
N PHE A 71 -0.17 8.87 0.58
CA PHE A 71 0.87 8.37 1.48
C PHE A 71 0.44 8.44 2.95
N ASP A 72 -0.46 9.34 3.29
CA ASP A 72 -1.06 9.43 4.63
C ASP A 72 -1.71 8.10 5.03
N LEU A 73 -2.39 7.43 4.09
CA LEU A 73 -3.01 6.12 4.33
C LEU A 73 -1.97 5.01 4.54
N PHE A 74 -0.82 5.10 3.88
CA PHE A 74 0.27 4.17 4.13
C PHE A 74 0.87 4.42 5.52
N GLN A 75 1.14 5.67 5.86
CA GLN A 75 1.69 6.04 7.16
C GLN A 75 0.76 5.58 8.30
N GLU A 76 -0.56 5.82 8.20
CA GLU A 76 -1.54 5.28 9.17
C GLU A 76 -1.39 3.76 9.36
N LEU A 77 -1.22 3.00 8.28
CA LEU A 77 -1.06 1.54 8.32
C LEU A 77 0.25 1.07 8.95
N PHE A 78 1.32 1.83 8.80
CA PHE A 78 2.63 1.50 9.37
C PHE A 78 2.86 2.13 10.76
N GLU A 79 2.08 3.14 11.15
CA GLU A 79 2.10 3.78 12.48
C GLU A 79 1.22 3.06 13.51
N GLU A 80 0.24 2.23 13.11
CA GLU A 80 -0.53 1.39 14.05
C GLU A 80 0.28 0.22 14.67
N MET A 81 1.62 0.26 14.62
CA MET A 81 2.55 -0.74 15.16
C MET A 81 3.31 -0.29 16.41
#